data_AF-A0A848LY42-F1
#
_entry.id   AF-A0A848LY42-F1
#
_cell.length_a   1.000
_cell.length_b   1.000
_cell.length_c   1.000
_cell.angle_alpha   90.00
_cell.angle_beta   90.00
_cell.angle_gamma   90.00
#
_symmetry.space_group_name_H-M   'P 1'
#
loop_
_entity.id
_entity.type
_entity.pdbx_description
1 polymer ?
#
loop_
_entity_poly.entity_id
_entity_poly.type
_entity_poly.pdbx_seq_one_letter_code
_entity_poly.pdbx_strand_id
1 'polypeptide(L)'
;MEMPAPSRPPTEVRSQLVGPLLAYLRATGHDPAPLVERFGLPANAASLPEVSLPLTTLHAFLDAAEALSGDAFLGLHVAQRVPRGTYGLVEYIARASPTVRDTFRVLARYMALLEPAWQASFHEAPDGSGTFAYGIPGEPLAYGRHASEYGLALFVHVGRQLTERPWSPRAVALAHP
;
A
#
# COMPACT_ATOMS: atom_id res chain seq x y z
N MET A 1 12.30 1.86 27.10
CA MET A 1 12.59 1.49 25.71
C MET A 1 12.71 2.79 24.95
N GLU A 2 13.93 3.17 24.60
CA GLU A 2 14.23 4.44 23.93
C GLU A 2 13.53 4.47 22.57
N MET A 3 12.67 5.45 22.33
CA MET A 3 12.09 5.65 21.00
C MET A 3 13.24 6.05 20.07
N PRO A 4 13.48 5.33 18.96
CA PRO A 4 14.46 5.77 17.99
C PRO A 4 14.08 7.19 17.52
N ALA A 5 15.08 8.06 17.39
CA ALA A 5 14.90 9.42 16.88
C ALA A 5 14.17 9.38 15.54
N PRO A 6 13.25 10.33 15.26
CA PRO A 6 12.52 10.36 14.00
C PRO A 6 13.53 10.47 12.85
N SER A 7 13.65 9.40 12.08
CA SER A 7 14.39 9.42 10.82
C SER A 7 13.60 10.29 9.86
N ARG A 8 14.24 11.33 9.30
CA ARG A 8 13.68 12.12 8.20
C ARG A 8 13.09 11.16 7.15
N PRO A 9 11.88 11.42 6.61
CA PRO A 9 11.29 10.55 5.62
C PRO A 9 12.27 10.40 4.45
N PRO A 10 12.35 9.20 3.87
CA PRO A 10 13.29 8.94 2.80
C PRO A 10 12.99 9.90 1.63
N THR A 11 14.05 10.43 1.02
CA THR A 11 13.92 11.34 -0.11
C THR A 11 13.23 10.66 -1.30
N GLU A 12 13.40 9.34 -1.44
CA GLU A 12 12.78 8.49 -2.45
C GLU A 12 12.17 7.23 -1.82
N VAL A 13 11.07 6.76 -2.38
CA VAL A 13 10.39 5.51 -2.01
C VAL A 13 10.17 4.62 -3.23
N ARG A 14 10.05 3.33 -2.99
CA ARG A 14 9.67 2.32 -3.98
C ARG A 14 8.19 2.06 -3.87
N SER A 15 7.43 2.47 -4.89
CA SER A 15 5.98 2.37 -4.90
C SER A 15 5.49 1.30 -5.87
N GLN A 16 4.84 0.26 -5.33
CA GLN A 16 4.11 -0.74 -6.12
C GLN A 16 2.71 -0.25 -6.55
N LEU A 17 2.30 0.96 -6.12
CA LEU A 17 0.96 1.52 -6.40
C LEU A 17 0.88 2.25 -7.75
N VAL A 18 1.99 2.80 -8.27
CA VAL A 18 1.98 3.60 -9.49
C VAL A 18 1.41 2.80 -10.68
N GLY A 19 1.92 1.60 -10.91
CA GLY A 19 1.45 0.74 -12.01
C GLY A 19 -0.05 0.40 -11.92
N PRO A 20 -0.52 -0.16 -10.79
CA PRO A 20 -1.95 -0.42 -10.55
C PRO A 20 -2.84 0.81 -10.71
N LEU A 21 -2.40 1.99 -10.27
CA LEU A 21 -3.17 3.22 -10.45
C LEU A 21 -3.30 3.62 -11.93
N LEU A 22 -2.20 3.57 -12.69
CA LEU A 22 -2.23 3.85 -14.12
C LEU A 22 -3.11 2.85 -14.88
N ALA A 23 -3.11 1.58 -14.47
CA ALA A 23 -4.02 0.56 -15.01
C ALA A 23 -5.48 0.83 -14.65
N TYR A 24 -5.74 1.24 -13.41
CA TYR A 24 -7.07 1.60 -12.93
C TYR A 24 -7.67 2.77 -13.71
N LEU A 25 -6.91 3.85 -13.91
CA LEU A 25 -7.35 5.02 -14.68
C LEU A 25 -7.76 4.63 -16.10
N ARG A 26 -6.95 3.83 -16.79
CA ARG A 26 -7.29 3.33 -18.13
C ARG A 26 -8.56 2.48 -18.12
N ALA A 27 -8.68 1.58 -17.15
CA ALA A 27 -9.83 0.69 -17.03
C ALA A 27 -11.14 1.45 -16.71
N THR A 28 -11.05 2.65 -16.13
CA THR A 28 -12.20 3.52 -15.85
C THR A 28 -12.41 4.62 -16.89
N GLY A 29 -11.70 4.56 -18.03
CA GLY A 29 -11.91 5.46 -19.17
C GLY A 29 -11.12 6.77 -19.13
N HIS A 30 -10.15 6.90 -18.23
CA HIS A 30 -9.28 8.07 -18.13
C HIS A 30 -7.93 7.81 -18.81
N ASP A 31 -7.40 8.81 -19.51
CA ASP A 31 -6.04 8.76 -20.07
C ASP A 31 -5.01 9.17 -19.01
N PRO A 32 -4.10 8.27 -18.58
CA PRO A 32 -3.08 8.63 -17.59
C PRO A 32 -1.84 9.30 -18.20
N ALA A 33 -1.72 9.41 -19.53
CA ALA A 33 -0.53 9.97 -20.18
C ALA A 33 -0.14 11.37 -19.66
N PRO A 34 -1.08 12.31 -19.42
CA PRO A 34 -0.74 13.62 -18.85
C PRO A 34 -0.14 13.53 -17.44
N LEU A 35 -0.52 12.54 -16.64
CA LEU A 35 0.08 12.33 -15.32
C LEU A 35 1.49 11.75 -15.43
N VAL A 36 1.70 10.79 -16.34
CA VAL A 36 3.03 10.21 -16.60
C VAL A 36 4.01 11.30 -17.01
N GLU A 37 3.61 12.19 -17.92
CA GLU A 37 4.43 13.33 -18.36
C GLU A 37 4.66 14.34 -17.23
N ARG A 38 3.58 14.80 -16.56
CA ARG A 38 3.66 15.82 -15.51
C ARG A 38 4.58 15.44 -14.36
N PHE A 39 4.58 14.17 -13.97
CA PHE A 39 5.37 13.67 -12.83
C PHE A 39 6.68 12.99 -13.26
N GLY A 40 7.03 13.02 -14.55
CA GLY A 40 8.27 12.44 -15.06
C GLY A 40 8.37 10.93 -14.82
N LEU A 41 7.23 10.23 -14.81
CA LEU A 41 7.21 8.78 -14.60
C LEU A 41 7.78 8.06 -15.84
N PRO A 42 8.46 6.90 -15.67
CA PRO A 42 8.90 6.10 -16.80
C PRO A 42 7.74 5.78 -17.75
N ALA A 43 7.98 5.83 -19.07
CA ALA A 43 6.94 5.53 -20.06
C ALA A 43 6.34 4.11 -19.90
N ASN A 44 7.14 3.18 -19.36
CA ASN A 44 6.74 1.81 -19.04
C ASN A 44 6.29 1.62 -17.58
N ALA A 45 6.04 2.69 -16.81
CA ALA A 45 5.69 2.63 -15.38
C ALA A 45 4.50 1.69 -15.08
N ALA A 46 3.54 1.59 -15.99
CA ALA A 46 2.39 0.69 -15.85
C ALA A 46 2.76 -0.81 -15.84
N SER A 47 3.91 -1.16 -16.39
CA SER A 47 4.43 -2.55 -16.46
C SER A 47 5.53 -2.85 -15.45
N LEU A 48 6.03 -1.82 -14.75
CA LEU A 48 7.06 -2.01 -13.74
C LEU A 48 6.45 -2.59 -12.46
N PRO A 49 7.15 -3.50 -11.76
CA PRO A 49 6.68 -4.03 -10.47
C PRO A 49 6.64 -2.93 -9.39
N GLU A 50 7.56 -1.98 -9.48
CA GLU A 50 7.63 -0.80 -8.63
C GLU A 50 8.24 0.38 -9.38
N VAL A 51 7.92 1.58 -8.92
CA VAL A 51 8.51 2.83 -9.40
C VAL A 51 9.19 3.51 -8.23
N SER A 52 10.46 3.87 -8.40
CA SER A 52 11.19 4.73 -7.46
C SER A 52 10.91 6.20 -7.79
N LEU A 53 10.48 6.96 -6.79
CA LEU A 53 10.18 8.38 -6.93
C LEU A 53 10.21 9.08 -5.56
N PRO A 54 10.38 10.42 -5.54
CA PRO A 54 10.26 11.16 -4.30
C PRO A 54 8.89 10.99 -3.65
N LEU A 55 8.84 10.88 -2.32
CA LEU A 55 7.60 10.67 -1.59
C LEU A 55 6.57 11.80 -1.83
N THR A 56 7.05 13.03 -1.92
CA THR A 56 6.24 14.21 -2.28
C THR A 56 5.67 14.12 -3.71
N THR A 57 6.42 13.50 -4.63
CA THR A 57 5.96 13.26 -6.00
C THR A 57 4.86 12.20 -6.02
N LEU A 58 5.01 11.12 -5.22
CA LEU A 58 3.97 10.11 -5.06
C LEU A 58 2.65 10.71 -4.53
N HIS A 59 2.70 11.61 -3.53
CA HIS A 59 1.50 12.30 -3.04
C HIS A 59 0.83 13.13 -4.11
N ALA A 60 1.58 14.04 -4.72
CA ALA A 60 1.04 14.94 -5.73
C ALA A 60 0.49 14.16 -6.94
N PHE A 61 1.09 13.02 -7.29
CA PHE A 61 0.58 12.11 -8.31
C PHE A 61 -0.77 11.51 -7.93
N LEU A 62 -0.93 11.04 -6.69
CA LEU A 62 -2.18 10.46 -6.21
C LEU A 62 -3.31 11.49 -6.15
N ASP A 63 -3.02 12.70 -5.67
CA ASP A 63 -4.00 13.80 -5.62
C ASP A 63 -4.42 14.24 -7.02
N ALA A 64 -3.47 14.30 -7.97
CA ALA A 64 -3.78 14.60 -9.36
C ALA A 64 -4.59 13.48 -10.03
N ALA A 65 -4.37 12.22 -9.65
CA ALA A 65 -5.15 11.09 -10.14
C ALA A 65 -6.59 11.09 -9.60
N GLU A 66 -6.81 11.49 -8.35
CA GLU A 66 -8.16 11.73 -7.80
C GLU A 66 -8.85 12.84 -8.59
N ALA A 67 -8.17 13.98 -8.80
CA ALA A 67 -8.73 15.09 -9.57
C ALA A 67 -9.08 14.71 -11.01
N LEU A 68 -8.24 13.90 -11.66
CA LEU A 68 -8.47 13.41 -13.03
C LEU A 68 -9.68 12.44 -13.11
N SER A 69 -9.80 11.54 -12.13
CA SER A 69 -10.83 10.49 -12.14
C SER A 69 -12.15 10.89 -11.50
N GLY A 70 -12.15 11.95 -10.69
CA GLY A 70 -13.28 12.29 -9.80
C GLY A 70 -13.53 11.26 -8.71
N ASP A 71 -12.63 10.29 -8.51
CA ASP A 71 -12.82 9.19 -7.57
C ASP A 71 -12.30 9.57 -6.19
N ALA A 72 -13.20 10.04 -5.34
CA ALA A 72 -12.87 10.39 -3.97
C ALA A 72 -12.32 9.20 -3.15
N PHE A 73 -12.55 7.95 -3.55
CA PHE A 73 -12.11 6.74 -2.85
C PHE A 73 -11.03 5.98 -3.63
N LEU A 74 -10.23 6.70 -4.40
CA LEU A 74 -9.25 6.18 -5.35
C LEU A 74 -8.41 5.03 -4.79
N GLY A 75 -7.77 5.22 -3.63
CA GLY A 75 -6.93 4.20 -3.00
C GLY A 75 -7.68 2.88 -2.74
N LEU A 76 -8.91 2.97 -2.23
CA LEU A 76 -9.76 1.80 -1.96
C LEU A 76 -10.14 1.07 -3.25
N HIS A 77 -10.56 1.81 -4.28
CA HIS A 77 -11.00 1.24 -5.55
C HIS A 77 -9.88 0.64 -6.38
N VAL A 78 -8.67 1.21 -6.31
CA VAL A 78 -7.47 0.64 -6.93
C VAL A 78 -7.12 -0.68 -6.25
N ALA A 79 -7.09 -0.73 -4.91
CA ALA A 79 -6.74 -1.93 -4.13
C ALA A 79 -7.61 -3.14 -4.46
N GLN A 80 -8.90 -2.93 -4.76
CA GLN A 80 -9.83 -4.00 -5.12
C GLN A 80 -9.58 -4.63 -6.50
N ARG A 81 -8.78 -3.98 -7.34
CA ARG A 81 -8.50 -4.39 -8.73
C ARG A 81 -7.04 -4.80 -8.94
N VAL A 82 -6.23 -4.81 -7.89
CA VAL A 82 -4.83 -5.21 -7.95
C VAL A 82 -4.72 -6.67 -8.39
N PRO A 83 -4.00 -6.98 -9.48
CA PRO A 83 -3.74 -8.35 -9.89
C PRO A 83 -2.98 -9.15 -8.83
N ARG A 84 -3.21 -10.46 -8.76
CA ARG A 84 -2.38 -11.34 -7.93
C ARG A 84 -0.93 -11.29 -8.41
N GLY A 85 0.02 -11.24 -7.48
CA GLY A 85 1.44 -11.22 -7.77
C GLY A 85 2.07 -9.84 -7.86
N THR A 86 1.28 -8.75 -7.76
CA THR A 86 1.81 -7.36 -7.76
C THR A 86 2.89 -7.15 -6.69
N TYR A 87 2.84 -7.87 -5.57
CA TYR A 87 3.77 -7.73 -4.45
C TYR A 87 4.83 -8.84 -4.39
N GLY A 88 4.99 -9.60 -5.48
CA GLY A 88 6.08 -10.55 -5.68
C GLY A 88 6.25 -11.54 -4.54
N LEU A 89 7.50 -11.68 -4.07
CA LEU A 89 7.87 -12.66 -3.05
C LEU A 89 7.13 -12.45 -1.72
N VAL A 90 6.91 -11.20 -1.31
CA VAL A 90 6.23 -10.91 -0.04
C VAL A 90 4.79 -11.39 -0.09
N GLU A 91 4.08 -11.14 -1.19
CA GLU A 91 2.74 -11.70 -1.40
C GLU A 91 2.75 -13.21 -1.51
N TYR A 92 3.73 -13.79 -2.21
CA TYR A 92 3.83 -15.25 -2.31
C TYR A 92 3.93 -15.91 -0.93
N ILE A 93 4.83 -15.45 -0.05
CA ILE A 93 4.99 -16.02 1.29
C ILE A 93 3.74 -15.75 2.15
N ALA A 94 3.17 -14.54 2.06
CA ALA A 94 1.94 -14.16 2.76
C ALA A 94 0.77 -15.08 2.39
N ARG A 95 0.61 -15.42 1.10
CA ARG A 95 -0.45 -16.30 0.60
C ARG A 95 -0.19 -17.79 0.85
N ALA A 96 1.08 -18.19 0.94
CA ALA A 96 1.46 -19.56 1.28
C ALA A 96 1.37 -19.85 2.79
N SER A 97 1.08 -18.84 3.61
CA SER A 97 0.96 -18.99 5.06
C SER A 97 -0.30 -19.80 5.42
N PRO A 98 -0.22 -20.72 6.41
CA PRO A 98 -1.32 -21.63 6.73
C PRO A 98 -2.50 -20.95 7.43
N THR A 99 -2.29 -19.77 8.03
CA THR A 99 -3.32 -19.01 8.72
C THR A 99 -3.18 -17.52 8.46
N VAL A 100 -4.28 -16.76 8.58
CA VAL A 100 -4.26 -15.28 8.52
C VAL A 100 -3.32 -14.67 9.56
N ARG A 101 -3.23 -15.30 10.74
CA ARG A 101 -2.27 -14.91 11.79
C ARG A 101 -0.84 -15.01 11.26
N ASP A 102 -0.49 -16.12 10.64
CA ASP A 102 0.86 -16.34 10.11
C ASP A 102 1.15 -15.42 8.92
N THR A 103 0.14 -15.13 8.09
CA THR A 103 0.23 -14.10 7.03
C THR A 103 0.67 -12.75 7.61
N PHE A 104 0.03 -12.25 8.66
CA PHE A 104 0.40 -10.96 9.24
C PHE A 104 1.76 -10.97 9.96
N ARG A 105 2.16 -12.10 10.54
CA ARG A 105 3.53 -12.27 11.09
C ARG A 105 4.59 -12.21 9.99
N VAL A 106 4.34 -12.86 8.86
CA VAL A 106 5.22 -12.82 7.66
C VAL A 106 5.27 -11.39 7.12
N LEU A 107 4.13 -10.72 6.98
CA LEU A 107 4.09 -9.33 6.54
C LEU A 107 4.92 -8.44 7.47
N ALA A 108 4.71 -8.54 8.79
CA ALA A 108 5.49 -7.76 9.76
C ALA A 108 7.01 -7.98 9.63
N ARG A 109 7.43 -9.20 9.27
CA ARG A 109 8.84 -9.55 9.08
C ARG A 109 9.43 -9.07 7.75
N TYR A 110 8.66 -9.10 6.67
CA TYR A 110 9.17 -8.94 5.30
C TYR A 110 8.70 -7.67 4.58
N MET A 111 7.87 -6.84 5.22
CA MET A 111 7.36 -5.61 4.60
C MET A 111 8.48 -4.64 4.18
N ALA A 112 9.60 -4.62 4.91
CA ALA A 112 10.78 -3.83 4.57
C ALA A 112 11.45 -4.25 3.24
N LEU A 113 11.14 -5.44 2.70
CA LEU A 113 11.59 -5.83 1.36
C LEU A 113 10.92 -5.00 0.25
N LEU A 114 9.66 -4.59 0.47
CA LEU A 114 8.91 -3.74 -0.46
C LEU A 114 9.42 -2.30 -0.42
N GLU A 115 9.66 -1.78 0.78
CA GLU A 115 10.16 -0.42 0.99
C GLU A 115 11.00 -0.39 2.28
N PRO A 116 12.32 -0.10 2.23
CA PRO A 116 13.19 -0.26 3.39
C PRO A 116 12.88 0.72 4.51
N ALA A 117 12.21 1.84 4.20
CA ALA A 117 11.76 2.79 5.21
C ALA A 117 10.52 2.31 6.00
N TRP A 118 9.83 1.27 5.54
CA TRP A 118 8.69 0.72 6.26
C TRP A 118 9.14 -0.09 7.47
N GLN A 119 8.52 0.20 8.60
CA GLN A 119 8.48 -0.67 9.75
C GLN A 119 7.06 -1.23 9.90
N ALA A 120 6.96 -2.53 10.11
CA ALA A 120 5.70 -3.22 10.34
C ALA A 120 5.79 -4.06 11.62
N SER A 121 4.66 -4.20 12.31
CA SER A 121 4.54 -5.03 13.50
C SER A 121 3.22 -5.77 13.51
N PHE A 122 3.23 -6.93 14.17
CA PHE A 122 2.03 -7.69 14.46
C PHE A 122 2.05 -8.07 15.94
N HIS A 123 1.05 -7.62 16.67
CA HIS A 123 0.91 -7.87 18.11
C HIS A 123 -0.34 -8.68 18.38
N GLU A 124 -0.21 -9.78 19.12
CA GLU A 124 -1.32 -10.61 19.54
C GLU A 124 -1.77 -10.23 20.95
N ALA A 125 -3.08 -10.16 21.14
CA ALA A 125 -3.70 -9.94 22.43
C ALA A 125 -4.15 -11.27 23.07
N PRO A 126 -4.30 -11.33 24.40
CA PRO A 126 -4.74 -12.55 25.10
C PRO A 126 -6.12 -13.06 24.68
N ASP A 127 -6.99 -12.20 24.12
CA ASP A 127 -8.31 -12.57 23.60
C ASP A 127 -8.25 -13.25 22.22
N GLY A 128 -7.05 -13.50 21.70
CA GLY A 128 -6.81 -14.09 20.39
C GLY A 128 -6.91 -13.12 19.22
N SER A 129 -7.16 -11.83 19.46
CA SER A 129 -7.08 -10.79 18.43
C SER A 129 -5.63 -10.44 18.09
N GLY A 130 -5.43 -9.86 16.91
CA GLY A 130 -4.13 -9.40 16.44
C GLY A 130 -4.23 -8.03 15.81
N THR A 131 -3.26 -7.17 16.11
CA THR A 131 -3.12 -5.83 15.55
C THR A 131 -1.92 -5.78 14.64
N PHE A 132 -2.14 -5.48 13.36
CA PHE A 132 -1.10 -5.20 12.40
C PHE A 132 -0.96 -3.69 12.22
N ALA A 133 0.27 -3.18 12.30
CA ALA A 133 0.59 -1.78 12.03
C ALA A 133 1.77 -1.72 11.08
N TYR A 134 1.76 -0.74 10.16
CA TYR A 134 2.89 -0.48 9.28
C TYR A 134 2.96 1.01 8.92
N GLY A 135 4.15 1.48 8.57
CA GLY A 135 4.37 2.86 8.15
C GLY A 135 5.84 3.26 8.27
N ILE A 136 6.12 4.55 8.14
CA ILE A 136 7.45 5.11 8.42
C ILE A 136 7.46 5.61 9.87
N PRO A 137 8.39 5.13 10.72
CA PRO A 137 8.48 5.57 12.11
C PRO A 137 8.61 7.10 12.24
N GLY A 138 7.78 7.71 13.08
CA GLY A 138 7.78 9.16 13.31
C GLY A 138 7.05 9.98 12.24
N GLU A 139 6.64 9.36 11.12
CA GLU A 139 6.05 10.04 9.97
C GLU A 139 4.69 9.40 9.59
N PRO A 140 3.66 9.52 10.44
CA PRO A 140 2.39 8.81 10.26
C PRO A 140 1.63 9.23 8.99
N LEU A 141 1.85 10.46 8.50
CA LEU A 141 1.21 11.00 7.30
C LEU A 141 2.05 10.82 6.04
N ALA A 142 3.18 10.11 6.12
CA ALA A 142 4.19 10.05 5.07
C ALA A 142 3.67 9.55 3.73
N TYR A 143 2.60 8.75 3.67
CA TYR A 143 2.04 8.20 2.43
C TYR A 143 0.77 8.92 1.96
N GLY A 144 0.30 9.93 2.69
CA GLY A 144 -0.93 10.63 2.39
C GLY A 144 -2.15 9.72 2.45
N ARG A 145 -3.30 10.27 2.08
CA ARG A 145 -4.60 9.59 2.19
C ARG A 145 -4.70 8.36 1.29
N HIS A 146 -4.50 8.53 -0.01
CA HIS A 146 -4.79 7.50 -1.02
C HIS A 146 -3.91 6.26 -0.87
N ALA A 147 -2.60 6.41 -0.61
CA ALA A 147 -1.75 5.25 -0.43
C ALA A 147 -1.98 4.54 0.92
N SER A 148 -2.36 5.27 1.96
CA SER A 148 -2.75 4.68 3.25
C SER A 148 -4.05 3.88 3.14
N GLU A 149 -5.06 4.45 2.50
CA GLU A 149 -6.33 3.76 2.19
C GLU A 149 -6.09 2.52 1.33
N TYR A 150 -5.26 2.65 0.29
CA TYR A 150 -4.91 1.56 -0.61
C TYR A 150 -4.26 0.38 0.11
N GLY A 151 -3.23 0.62 0.94
CA GLY A 151 -2.53 -0.47 1.61
C GLY A 151 -3.42 -1.24 2.60
N LEU A 152 -4.28 -0.53 3.35
CA LEU A 152 -5.25 -1.18 4.24
C LEU A 152 -6.33 -1.95 3.48
N ALA A 153 -6.87 -1.36 2.40
CA ALA A 153 -7.84 -2.03 1.54
C ALA A 153 -7.24 -3.27 0.87
N LEU A 154 -5.96 -3.25 0.53
CA LEU A 154 -5.25 -4.39 -0.02
C LEU A 154 -5.18 -5.55 0.98
N PHE A 155 -4.85 -5.29 2.25
CA PHE A 155 -4.85 -6.35 3.27
C PHE A 155 -6.24 -6.96 3.47
N VAL A 156 -7.28 -6.12 3.45
CA VAL A 156 -8.67 -6.60 3.53
C VAL A 156 -9.04 -7.43 2.30
N HIS A 157 -8.70 -6.95 1.11
CA HIS A 157 -8.98 -7.63 -0.15
C HIS A 157 -8.27 -8.98 -0.25
N VAL A 158 -6.96 -9.02 0.02
CA VAL A 158 -6.16 -10.25 -0.01
C VAL A 158 -6.57 -11.20 1.11
N GLY A 159 -6.81 -10.70 2.33
CA GLY A 159 -7.25 -11.54 3.46
C GLY A 159 -8.57 -12.24 3.19
N ARG A 160 -9.51 -11.58 2.50
CA ARG A 160 -10.76 -12.19 2.02
C ARG A 160 -10.53 -13.25 0.94
N GLN A 161 -9.52 -13.09 0.08
CA GLN A 161 -9.18 -14.12 -0.90
C GLN A 161 -8.49 -15.34 -0.28
N LEU A 162 -7.80 -15.15 0.85
CA LEU A 162 -7.10 -16.22 1.58
C LEU A 162 -8.02 -17.05 2.47
N THR A 163 -9.21 -16.54 2.75
CA THR A 163 -10.19 -17.20 3.61
C THR A 163 -11.39 -17.62 2.77
N GLU A 164 -11.80 -18.88 2.87
CA GLU A 164 -13.06 -19.35 2.26
C GLU A 164 -14.31 -18.84 3.01
N ARG A 165 -14.13 -17.88 3.92
CA ARG A 165 -15.15 -17.32 4.81
C ARG A 165 -15.12 -15.80 4.72
N PRO A 166 -16.25 -15.12 4.94
CA PRO A 166 -16.27 -13.66 5.05
C PRO A 166 -15.37 -13.22 6.20
N TRP A 167 -14.19 -12.69 5.87
CA TRP A 167 -13.27 -12.11 6.82
C TRP A 167 -13.34 -10.58 6.76
N SER A 168 -13.38 -9.95 7.94
CA SER A 168 -13.34 -8.50 8.11
C SER A 168 -12.54 -8.14 9.36
N PRO A 169 -11.70 -7.08 9.31
CA PRO A 169 -11.05 -6.56 10.49
C PRO A 169 -12.09 -6.01 11.49
N ARG A 170 -11.80 -6.10 12.80
CA ARG A 170 -12.66 -5.53 13.85
C ARG A 170 -12.62 -4.00 13.87
N ALA A 171 -11.48 -3.42 13.52
CA ALA A 171 -11.26 -1.99 13.42
C ALA A 171 -10.16 -1.69 12.40
N VAL A 172 -10.19 -0.50 11.83
CA VAL A 172 -9.12 0.06 10.98
C VAL A 172 -8.84 1.47 11.48
N ALA A 173 -7.58 1.79 11.67
CA ALA A 173 -7.14 3.13 12.04
C ALA A 173 -6.26 3.69 10.91
N LEU A 174 -6.56 4.92 10.52
CA LEU A 174 -5.80 5.70 9.53
C LEU A 174 -5.19 6.90 10.25
N ALA A 175 -3.97 7.26 9.85
CA ALA A 175 -3.45 8.57 10.20
C ALA A 175 -4.27 9.63 9.44
N HIS A 176 -4.75 10.64 10.15
CA HIS A 176 -5.45 11.79 9.59
C HIS A 176 -4.70 13.08 9.97
N PRO A 177 -4.68 14.10 9.09
CA PRO A 177 -4.20 15.44 9.44
C PRO A 177 -4.95 16.05 10.63
#